data_AF-A0A8T3PCA1-F1
#
_entry.id   AF-A0A8T3PCA1-F1
#
_cell.length_a   1.000
_cell.length_b   1.000
_cell.length_c   1.000
_cell.angle_alpha   90.00
_cell.angle_beta   90.00
_cell.angle_gamma   90.00
#
_symmetry.space_group_name_H-M   'P 1'
#
loop_
_entity.id
_entity.type
_entity.pdbx_description
1 polymer ?
#
loop_
_entity_poly.entity_id
_entity_poly.type
_entity_poly.pdbx_seq_one_letter_code
_entity_poly.pdbx_strand_id
1 'polypeptide(L)'
;MPLDADLSRLHAVVPVRSLAGGKARLGGALDAEERETLILGMLAGVLRALVGWEACEAVHVVATEPQILAVAEANGARPILQAGEGLNEALLLARESAIRAGATALLILPGDLPLVGRSSLERMLQAADAAIAAGSGRPIAVLAPADARGGTNALLLSPADTIDPAFGPRSLEVHARAAAAAEASLQLVVDPELGFDLDTPTDLERLDPAQLAELVALGEQQHIARDAPIPRATATPSRTPASTPSHRLLAIALPALPEVRPGDDLAALIAQAWRNLMAEDAELAPRPGDVLVVTQKVVSKAEGRIVDLRSIEPRPEAVAFAHRFDRDPRQVEVVLRESAHVLRMERGVIVSRTHQGFVCANAGVDASNVGEAETVTLLPVDPDHSAVILRERLANILGAPPPAVIVSDSFGRPWRWGIVDVALGVAGMHPLDDQRGRPDAAGRIMRSTVVAVADEICSAAELASGKTSGRPVVLVRGAP
;
A
#
# COMPACT_ATOMS: atom_id res chain seq x y z
N MET A 1 1.88 12.98 -30.96
CA MET A 1 0.67 13.71 -31.40
C MET A 1 -0.24 13.80 -30.20
N PRO A 2 -0.91 14.93 -29.91
CA PRO A 2 -2.01 14.86 -28.97
C PRO A 2 -3.04 13.91 -29.57
N LEU A 3 -3.41 12.87 -28.83
CA LEU A 3 -4.51 12.00 -29.20
C LEU A 3 -5.78 12.85 -29.12
N ASP A 4 -6.58 12.84 -30.17
CA ASP A 4 -7.89 13.49 -30.16
C ASP A 4 -8.74 12.95 -28.99
N ALA A 5 -9.65 13.78 -28.47
CA ALA A 5 -10.56 13.33 -27.42
C ALA A 5 -11.40 12.15 -27.91
N ASP A 6 -11.38 11.07 -27.14
CA ASP A 6 -12.07 9.82 -27.38
C ASP A 6 -12.69 9.32 -26.06
N LEU A 7 -14.01 9.12 -26.06
CA LEU A 7 -14.79 8.62 -24.92
C LEU A 7 -15.17 7.15 -25.08
N SER A 8 -14.70 6.47 -26.13
CA SER A 8 -15.09 5.09 -26.48
C SER A 8 -14.80 4.06 -25.39
N ARG A 9 -13.78 4.30 -24.57
CA ARG A 9 -13.35 3.42 -23.47
C ARG A 9 -13.17 4.23 -22.20
N LEU A 10 -14.27 4.69 -21.64
CA LEU A 10 -14.30 5.40 -20.36
C LEU A 10 -14.11 4.41 -19.20
N HIS A 11 -13.07 4.64 -18.41
CA HIS A 11 -12.90 3.97 -17.12
C HIS A 11 -13.14 4.96 -15.97
N ALA A 12 -13.76 4.50 -14.90
CA ALA A 12 -13.95 5.28 -13.68
C ALA A 12 -12.93 4.88 -12.60
N VAL A 13 -12.46 5.84 -11.82
CA VAL A 13 -11.57 5.66 -10.66
C VAL A 13 -12.23 6.26 -9.42
N VAL A 14 -12.37 5.43 -8.39
CA VAL A 14 -12.96 5.80 -7.11
C VAL A 14 -11.89 5.66 -6.02
N PRO A 15 -11.29 6.76 -5.55
CA PRO A 15 -10.42 6.72 -4.38
C PRO A 15 -11.25 6.64 -3.10
N VAL A 16 -10.85 5.77 -2.18
CA VAL A 16 -11.49 5.64 -0.88
C VAL A 16 -10.42 5.79 0.21
N ARG A 17 -10.64 6.73 1.12
CA ARG A 17 -9.79 6.91 2.30
C ARG A 17 -10.09 5.83 3.35
N SER A 18 -9.19 5.66 4.32
CA SER A 18 -9.29 4.66 5.39
C SER A 18 -10.63 4.70 6.15
N LEU A 19 -11.12 3.55 6.62
CA LEU A 19 -12.32 3.45 7.46
C LEU A 19 -12.10 4.13 8.82
N ALA A 20 -10.86 4.08 9.33
CA ALA A 20 -10.49 4.68 10.61
C ALA A 20 -10.31 6.22 10.56
N GLY A 21 -9.85 6.77 9.42
CA GLY A 21 -9.49 8.19 9.28
C GLY A 21 -10.39 8.99 8.34
N GLY A 22 -11.19 8.34 7.51
CA GLY A 22 -11.89 8.93 6.36
C GLY A 22 -12.85 10.07 6.71
N LYS A 23 -13.39 10.10 7.93
CA LYS A 23 -14.31 11.16 8.39
C LYS A 23 -14.16 11.45 9.88
N ALA A 24 -12.93 11.62 10.35
CA ALA A 24 -12.64 11.92 11.76
C ALA A 24 -13.42 13.15 12.31
N ARG A 25 -13.82 14.07 11.42
CA ARG A 25 -14.64 15.25 11.72
C ARG A 25 -16.10 14.93 12.08
N LEU A 26 -16.61 13.73 11.76
CA LEU A 26 -17.94 13.24 12.14
C LEU A 26 -18.01 12.68 13.57
N GLY A 27 -16.88 12.47 14.25
CA GLY A 27 -16.78 11.67 15.48
C GLY A 27 -17.54 12.20 16.71
N GLY A 28 -18.11 13.41 16.66
CA GLY A 28 -19.01 13.91 17.71
C GLY A 28 -20.48 13.53 17.52
N ALA A 29 -20.88 13.09 16.33
CA ALA A 29 -22.27 12.82 15.95
C ALA A 29 -22.56 11.34 15.71
N LEU A 30 -21.55 10.54 15.35
CA LEU A 30 -21.64 9.12 15.08
C LEU A 30 -20.53 8.35 15.79
N ASP A 31 -20.83 7.16 16.27
CA ASP A 31 -19.82 6.26 16.82
C ASP A 31 -18.92 5.65 15.72
N ALA A 32 -18.02 4.75 16.09
CA ALA A 32 -17.09 4.14 15.14
C ALA A 32 -17.77 3.20 14.14
N GLU A 33 -18.79 2.46 14.58
CA GLU A 33 -19.52 1.49 13.77
C GLU A 33 -20.46 2.21 12.80
N GLU A 34 -21.22 3.19 13.30
CA GLU A 34 -22.12 4.03 12.49
C GLU A 34 -21.35 4.79 11.40
N ARG A 35 -20.16 5.31 11.72
CA ARG A 35 -19.30 5.98 10.74
C ARG A 35 -18.80 5.02 9.67
N GLU A 36 -18.41 3.81 10.05
CA GLU A 36 -17.99 2.78 9.11
C GLU A 36 -19.13 2.40 8.17
N THR A 37 -20.31 2.10 8.71
CA THR A 37 -21.52 1.79 7.93
C THR A 37 -21.84 2.93 6.96
N LEU A 38 -21.76 4.18 7.39
CA LEU A 38 -21.99 5.32 6.50
C LEU A 38 -20.97 5.38 5.36
N ILE A 39 -19.67 5.24 5.65
CA ILE A 39 -18.59 5.23 4.64
C ILE A 39 -18.82 4.14 3.60
N LEU A 40 -19.13 2.92 4.03
CA LEU A 40 -19.43 1.80 3.13
C LEU A 40 -20.71 2.04 2.33
N GLY A 41 -21.72 2.65 2.94
CA GLY A 41 -22.97 3.04 2.28
C GLY A 41 -22.77 4.03 1.13
N MET A 42 -21.96 5.07 1.35
CA MET A 42 -21.62 6.04 0.30
C MET A 42 -20.82 5.41 -0.83
N LEU A 43 -19.81 4.58 -0.50
CA LEU A 43 -19.06 3.85 -1.52
C LEU A 43 -19.99 2.96 -2.35
N ALA A 44 -20.88 2.20 -1.71
CA ALA A 44 -21.85 1.36 -2.40
C ALA A 44 -22.81 2.19 -3.29
N GLY A 45 -23.23 3.37 -2.84
CA GLY A 45 -24.02 4.32 -3.64
C GLY A 45 -23.28 4.76 -4.90
N VAL A 46 -22.03 5.20 -4.77
CA VAL A 46 -21.15 5.59 -5.89
C VAL A 46 -20.95 4.42 -6.86
N LEU A 47 -20.66 3.23 -6.35
CA LEU A 47 -20.48 2.04 -7.19
C LEU A 47 -21.75 1.64 -7.91
N ARG A 48 -22.93 1.76 -7.28
CA ARG A 48 -24.22 1.52 -7.94
C ARG A 48 -24.47 2.49 -9.10
N ALA A 49 -24.03 3.74 -9.00
CA ALA A 49 -24.15 4.71 -10.09
C ALA A 49 -23.25 4.34 -11.28
N LEU A 50 -22.04 3.85 -11.02
CA LEU A 50 -21.01 3.56 -12.03
C LEU A 50 -21.10 2.16 -12.65
N VAL A 51 -21.32 1.12 -11.85
CA VAL A 51 -21.29 -0.27 -12.30
C VAL A 51 -22.54 -0.58 -13.12
N GLY A 52 -22.34 -1.16 -14.30
CA GLY A 52 -23.42 -1.41 -15.25
C GLY A 52 -23.95 -0.13 -15.92
N TRP A 53 -23.20 0.97 -15.87
CA TRP A 53 -23.44 2.12 -16.73
C TRP A 53 -22.83 1.85 -18.11
N GLU A 54 -23.65 1.92 -19.17
CA GLU A 54 -23.26 1.53 -20.53
C GLU A 54 -22.04 2.30 -21.05
N ALA A 55 -21.89 3.57 -20.65
CA ALA A 55 -20.75 4.38 -21.06
C ALA A 55 -19.45 4.03 -20.31
N CYS A 56 -19.51 3.36 -19.16
CA CYS A 56 -18.34 3.06 -18.33
C CYS A 56 -17.95 1.59 -18.45
N GLU A 57 -16.84 1.31 -19.15
CA GLU A 57 -16.36 -0.05 -19.43
C GLU A 57 -15.84 -0.73 -18.15
N ALA A 58 -15.18 0.03 -17.27
CA ALA A 58 -14.62 -0.51 -16.03
C ALA A 58 -14.57 0.52 -14.92
N VAL A 59 -14.84 0.06 -13.70
CA VAL A 59 -14.70 0.85 -12.47
C VAL A 59 -13.51 0.31 -11.68
N HIS A 60 -12.60 1.18 -11.26
CA HIS A 60 -11.43 0.86 -10.46
C HIS A 60 -11.57 1.53 -9.09
N VAL A 61 -11.44 0.78 -8.02
CA VAL A 61 -11.46 1.31 -6.64
C VAL A 61 -10.06 1.20 -6.07
N VAL A 62 -9.51 2.34 -5.63
CA VAL A 62 -8.19 2.38 -4.98
C VAL A 62 -8.34 2.69 -3.50
N ALA A 63 -7.77 1.83 -2.67
CA ALA A 63 -7.82 1.94 -1.21
C ALA A 63 -6.61 1.28 -0.55
N THR A 64 -6.30 1.68 0.68
CA THR A 64 -5.25 1.07 1.52
C THR A 64 -5.74 -0.16 2.28
N GLU A 65 -7.05 -0.26 2.53
CA GLU A 65 -7.63 -1.30 3.36
C GLU A 65 -8.24 -2.44 2.53
N PRO A 66 -7.81 -3.70 2.72
CA PRO A 66 -8.36 -4.84 1.99
C PRO A 66 -9.88 -5.04 2.14
N GLN A 67 -10.45 -4.58 3.25
CA GLN A 67 -11.89 -4.64 3.51
C GLN A 67 -12.70 -3.77 2.53
N ILE A 68 -12.22 -2.56 2.24
CA ILE A 68 -12.82 -1.67 1.23
C ILE A 68 -12.73 -2.32 -0.15
N LEU A 69 -11.58 -2.94 -0.45
CA LEU A 69 -11.37 -3.62 -1.74
C LEU A 69 -12.29 -4.84 -1.92
N ALA A 70 -12.58 -5.57 -0.85
CA ALA A 70 -13.54 -6.67 -0.88
C ALA A 70 -14.97 -6.17 -1.20
N VAL A 71 -15.38 -5.05 -0.59
CA VAL A 71 -16.66 -4.38 -0.90
C VAL A 71 -16.69 -3.91 -2.35
N ALA A 72 -15.60 -3.33 -2.85
CA ALA A 72 -15.49 -2.90 -4.25
C ALA A 72 -15.70 -4.06 -5.24
N GLU A 73 -15.01 -5.18 -5.01
CA GLU A 73 -15.12 -6.35 -5.87
C GLU A 73 -16.51 -6.99 -5.81
N ALA A 74 -17.10 -7.07 -4.61
CA ALA A 74 -18.47 -7.58 -4.44
C ALA A 74 -19.52 -6.75 -5.19
N ASN A 75 -19.24 -5.46 -5.40
CA ASN A 75 -20.09 -4.55 -6.18
C ASN A 75 -19.69 -4.46 -7.66
N GLY A 76 -18.75 -5.30 -8.14
CA GLY A 76 -18.38 -5.40 -9.56
C GLY A 76 -17.29 -4.43 -10.01
N ALA A 77 -16.58 -3.78 -9.09
CA ALA A 77 -15.43 -2.94 -9.40
C ALA A 77 -14.09 -3.70 -9.31
N ARG A 78 -13.04 -3.15 -9.91
CA ARG A 78 -11.68 -3.69 -9.91
C ARG A 78 -10.90 -3.12 -8.73
N PRO A 79 -10.48 -3.92 -7.74
CA PRO A 79 -9.74 -3.43 -6.58
C PRO A 79 -8.28 -3.12 -6.92
N ILE A 80 -7.76 -2.02 -6.37
CA ILE A 80 -6.35 -1.62 -6.44
C ILE A 80 -5.87 -1.31 -5.01
N LEU A 81 -4.94 -2.12 -4.51
CA LEU A 81 -4.31 -1.89 -3.21
C LEU A 81 -3.24 -0.80 -3.32
N GLN A 82 -3.36 0.22 -2.49
CA GLN A 82 -2.37 1.28 -2.33
C GLN A 82 -1.57 1.06 -1.04
N ALA A 83 -0.26 1.32 -1.07
CA ALA A 83 0.61 1.21 0.10
C ALA A 83 0.59 2.48 0.99
N GLY A 84 0.52 3.68 0.40
CA GLY A 84 0.51 4.97 1.11
C GLY A 84 -0.89 5.57 1.32
N GLU A 85 -1.01 6.62 2.14
CA GLU A 85 -2.30 7.31 2.40
C GLU A 85 -2.56 8.52 1.48
N GLY A 86 -1.66 8.81 0.53
CA GLY A 86 -1.76 9.99 -0.34
C GLY A 86 -2.87 9.86 -1.39
N LEU A 87 -3.87 10.76 -1.36
CA LEU A 87 -4.99 10.75 -2.31
C LEU A 87 -4.54 10.86 -3.78
N ASN A 88 -3.67 11.82 -4.09
CA ASN A 88 -3.25 12.04 -5.48
C ASN A 88 -2.32 10.92 -5.98
N GLU A 89 -1.51 10.32 -5.10
CA GLU A 89 -0.73 9.12 -5.43
C GLU A 89 -1.64 7.93 -5.75
N ALA A 90 -2.73 7.76 -5.00
CA ALA A 90 -3.76 6.75 -5.26
C ALA A 90 -4.36 6.92 -6.65
N LEU A 91 -4.69 8.17 -7.01
CA LEU A 91 -5.29 8.52 -8.29
C LEU A 91 -4.32 8.30 -9.45
N LEU A 92 -3.02 8.60 -9.27
CA LEU A 92 -1.98 8.31 -10.26
C LEU A 92 -1.85 6.80 -10.50
N LEU A 93 -1.77 6.00 -9.43
CA LEU A 93 -1.72 4.54 -9.52
C LEU A 93 -2.94 3.95 -10.24
N ALA A 94 -4.13 4.44 -9.90
CA ALA A 94 -5.39 3.99 -10.50
C ALA A 94 -5.51 4.42 -11.97
N ARG A 95 -5.06 5.64 -12.32
CA ARG A 95 -4.98 6.10 -13.72
C ARG A 95 -4.07 5.21 -14.54
N GLU A 96 -2.88 4.87 -14.04
CA GLU A 96 -1.96 3.97 -14.74
C GLU A 96 -2.56 2.57 -14.95
N SER A 97 -3.31 2.06 -13.98
CA SER A 97 -4.06 0.81 -14.12
C SER A 97 -5.14 0.92 -15.22
N ALA A 98 -5.91 2.01 -15.22
CA ALA A 98 -6.95 2.25 -16.21
C ALA A 98 -6.38 2.36 -17.64
N ILE A 99 -5.28 3.12 -17.82
CA ILE A 99 -4.59 3.28 -19.11
C ILE A 99 -4.01 1.94 -19.60
N ARG A 100 -3.40 1.13 -18.71
CA ARG A 100 -2.93 -0.22 -19.08
C ARG A 100 -4.06 -1.15 -19.50
N ALA A 101 -5.25 -0.98 -18.92
CA ALA A 101 -6.46 -1.67 -19.35
C ALA A 101 -7.07 -1.07 -20.65
N GLY A 102 -6.47 0.00 -21.17
CA GLY A 102 -6.77 0.64 -22.45
C GLY A 102 -7.86 1.71 -22.40
N ALA A 103 -8.01 2.37 -21.24
CA ALA A 103 -8.87 3.54 -21.11
C ALA A 103 -8.44 4.64 -22.09
N THR A 104 -9.40 5.16 -22.85
CA THR A 104 -9.22 6.37 -23.68
C THR A 104 -9.71 7.62 -22.96
N ALA A 105 -10.63 7.44 -22.02
CA ALA A 105 -11.10 8.47 -21.10
C ALA A 105 -11.10 8.00 -19.64
N LEU A 106 -10.97 8.95 -18.72
CA LEU A 106 -10.91 8.69 -17.28
C LEU A 106 -11.91 9.57 -16.55
N LEU A 107 -12.81 8.97 -15.77
CA LEU A 107 -13.65 9.67 -14.80
C LEU A 107 -13.11 9.42 -13.39
N ILE A 108 -12.76 10.47 -12.66
CA ILE A 108 -12.38 10.40 -11.25
C ILE A 108 -13.56 10.87 -10.41
N LEU A 109 -14.01 10.01 -9.48
CA LEU A 109 -15.17 10.24 -8.65
C LEU A 109 -14.90 9.75 -7.21
N PRO A 110 -14.69 10.63 -6.22
CA PRO A 110 -14.49 10.26 -4.82
C PRO A 110 -15.64 9.43 -4.23
N GLY A 111 -15.31 8.54 -3.29
CA GLY A 111 -16.27 7.62 -2.66
C GLY A 111 -17.23 8.24 -1.63
N ASP A 112 -17.16 9.55 -1.40
CA ASP A 112 -17.89 10.30 -0.35
C ASP A 112 -18.99 11.22 -0.89
N LEU A 113 -19.51 10.91 -2.09
CA LEU A 113 -20.62 11.60 -2.74
C LEU A 113 -21.94 10.83 -2.52
N PRO A 114 -22.64 11.06 -1.39
CA PRO A 114 -23.81 10.25 -1.00
C PRO A 114 -25.00 10.32 -1.96
N LEU A 115 -25.10 11.39 -2.76
CA LEU A 115 -26.27 11.65 -3.60
C LEU A 115 -26.04 11.34 -5.08
N VAL A 116 -24.84 10.88 -5.47
CA VAL A 116 -24.52 10.72 -6.89
C VAL A 116 -25.40 9.66 -7.56
N GLY A 117 -26.18 10.09 -8.54
CA GLY A 117 -26.98 9.21 -9.39
C GLY A 117 -26.44 9.12 -10.82
N ARG A 118 -26.98 8.15 -11.58
CA ARG A 118 -26.67 7.96 -13.01
C ARG A 118 -26.96 9.21 -13.84
N SER A 119 -28.03 9.95 -13.52
CA SER A 119 -28.40 11.17 -14.24
C SER A 119 -27.31 12.25 -14.17
N SER A 120 -26.59 12.32 -13.05
CA SER A 120 -25.53 13.30 -12.81
C SER A 120 -24.25 12.94 -13.57
N LEU A 121 -23.94 11.64 -13.67
CA LEU A 121 -22.85 11.14 -14.51
C LEU A 121 -23.13 11.34 -16.00
N GLU A 122 -24.38 11.15 -16.43
CA GLU A 122 -24.80 11.42 -17.81
C GLU A 122 -24.65 12.90 -18.19
N ARG A 123 -24.87 13.84 -17.26
CA ARG A 123 -24.63 15.27 -17.49
C ARG A 123 -23.15 15.57 -17.73
N MET A 124 -22.24 14.92 -16.99
CA MET A 124 -20.79 15.01 -17.23
C MET A 124 -20.42 14.52 -18.62
N LEU A 125 -20.99 13.38 -19.04
CA LEU A 125 -20.72 12.79 -20.35
C LEU A 125 -21.27 13.67 -21.49
N GLN A 126 -22.50 14.18 -21.35
CA GLN A 126 -23.12 15.09 -22.32
C GLN A 126 -22.29 16.37 -22.53
N ALA A 127 -21.70 16.92 -21.47
CA ALA A 127 -20.82 18.07 -21.57
C ALA A 127 -19.53 17.74 -22.36
N ALA A 128 -18.97 16.55 -22.15
CA ALA A 128 -17.82 16.08 -22.94
C ALA A 128 -18.19 15.85 -24.41
N ASP A 129 -19.31 15.17 -24.69
CA ASP A 129 -19.80 14.93 -26.05
C ASP A 129 -20.08 16.25 -26.79
N ALA A 130 -20.68 17.23 -26.13
CA ALA A 130 -20.90 18.55 -26.70
C ALA A 130 -19.58 19.25 -27.06
N ALA A 131 -18.55 19.10 -26.22
CA ALA A 131 -17.21 19.63 -26.49
C ALA A 131 -16.52 18.91 -27.66
N ILE A 132 -16.69 17.59 -27.82
CA ILE A 132 -16.20 16.83 -28.99
C ILE A 132 -16.92 17.29 -30.26
N ALA A 133 -18.25 17.37 -30.21
CA ALA A 133 -19.09 17.73 -31.35
C ALA A 133 -18.84 19.16 -31.84
N ALA A 134 -18.37 20.07 -30.97
CA ALA A 134 -17.92 21.40 -31.35
C ALA A 134 -16.66 21.40 -32.22
N GLY A 135 -16.01 20.24 -32.43
CA GLY A 135 -15.01 20.03 -33.47
C GLY A 135 -13.65 20.64 -33.19
N SER A 136 -13.27 20.80 -31.92
CA SER A 136 -12.00 21.46 -31.58
C SER A 136 -10.76 20.59 -31.84
N GLY A 137 -10.89 19.26 -31.89
CA GLY A 137 -9.74 18.34 -31.97
C GLY A 137 -8.78 18.49 -30.77
N ARG A 138 -9.32 18.95 -29.63
CA ARG A 138 -8.55 19.25 -28.41
C ARG A 138 -8.87 18.21 -27.35
N PRO A 139 -7.94 17.93 -26.43
CA PRO A 139 -8.26 17.21 -25.19
C PRO A 139 -9.44 17.84 -24.46
N ILE A 140 -10.12 17.09 -23.62
CA ILE A 140 -11.29 17.52 -22.86
C ILE A 140 -11.04 17.32 -21.38
N ALA A 141 -11.46 18.33 -20.62
CA ALA A 141 -11.56 18.25 -19.17
C ALA A 141 -12.94 18.75 -18.74
N VAL A 142 -13.75 17.89 -18.13
CA VAL A 142 -15.04 18.26 -17.52
C VAL A 142 -14.90 18.18 -16.01
N LEU A 143 -15.24 19.27 -15.31
CA LEU A 143 -15.08 19.38 -13.87
C LEU A 143 -16.45 19.62 -13.23
N ALA A 144 -16.77 18.84 -12.19
CA ALA A 144 -17.87 19.15 -11.27
C ALA A 144 -17.30 19.80 -10.00
N PRO A 145 -17.67 21.04 -9.68
CA PRO A 145 -17.19 21.73 -8.48
C PRO A 145 -17.87 21.18 -7.22
N ALA A 146 -17.15 21.18 -6.09
CA ALA A 146 -17.73 20.96 -4.76
C ALA A 146 -18.49 22.22 -4.30
N ASP A 147 -19.62 22.04 -3.62
CA ASP A 147 -20.42 23.15 -3.09
C ASP A 147 -19.59 24.02 -2.13
N ALA A 148 -19.55 25.33 -2.40
CA ALA A 148 -18.98 26.39 -1.55
C ALA A 148 -17.49 26.29 -1.14
N ARG A 149 -16.77 25.20 -1.45
CA ARG A 149 -15.39 24.94 -0.94
C ARG A 149 -14.28 25.09 -2.00
N GLY A 150 -14.63 25.33 -3.26
CA GLY A 150 -13.65 25.50 -4.36
C GLY A 150 -12.87 24.22 -4.72
N GLY A 151 -13.34 23.07 -4.23
CA GLY A 151 -12.82 21.75 -4.58
C GLY A 151 -13.45 21.19 -5.87
N THR A 152 -12.97 20.03 -6.30
CA THR A 152 -13.45 19.29 -7.46
C THR A 152 -14.00 17.96 -6.95
N ASN A 153 -15.27 17.67 -7.21
CA ASN A 153 -15.92 16.43 -6.80
C ASN A 153 -16.05 15.42 -7.95
N ALA A 154 -15.93 15.85 -9.21
CA ALA A 154 -15.74 14.93 -10.32
C ALA A 154 -14.81 15.53 -11.37
N LEU A 155 -13.98 14.70 -11.97
CA LEU A 155 -13.07 15.09 -13.05
C LEU A 155 -13.11 14.05 -14.16
N LEU A 156 -13.61 14.43 -15.33
CA LEU A 156 -13.60 13.61 -16.54
C LEU A 156 -12.54 14.14 -17.50
N LEU A 157 -11.66 13.27 -17.97
CA LEU A 157 -10.54 13.58 -18.86
C LEU A 157 -10.61 12.71 -20.11
N SER A 158 -10.32 13.31 -21.26
CA SER A 158 -10.05 12.59 -22.49
C SER A 158 -9.05 13.35 -23.36
N PRO A 159 -7.84 12.83 -23.63
CA PRO A 159 -7.31 11.53 -23.17
C PRO A 159 -7.24 11.36 -21.65
N ALA A 160 -7.21 10.10 -21.19
CA ALA A 160 -7.20 9.72 -19.77
C ALA A 160 -6.06 10.36 -18.92
N ASP A 161 -5.00 10.83 -19.56
CA ASP A 161 -3.81 11.46 -18.97
C ASP A 161 -3.66 12.96 -19.30
N THR A 162 -4.74 13.62 -19.75
CA THR A 162 -4.73 15.04 -20.17
C THR A 162 -4.11 15.97 -19.11
N ILE A 163 -4.45 15.77 -17.84
CA ILE A 163 -3.86 16.48 -16.70
C ILE A 163 -3.62 15.53 -15.53
N ASP A 164 -2.68 15.87 -14.66
CA ASP A 164 -2.49 15.18 -13.39
C ASP A 164 -3.59 15.56 -12.38
N PRO A 165 -4.17 14.58 -11.67
CA PRO A 165 -5.12 14.85 -10.60
C PRO A 165 -4.44 15.56 -9.43
N ALA A 166 -5.07 16.63 -8.96
CA ALA A 166 -4.60 17.47 -7.86
C ALA A 166 -5.77 17.80 -6.91
N PHE A 167 -6.44 16.76 -6.41
CA PHE A 167 -7.55 16.87 -5.47
C PHE A 167 -7.08 17.38 -4.11
N GLY A 168 -7.91 18.21 -3.49
CA GLY A 168 -7.62 18.91 -2.23
C GLY A 168 -8.24 20.31 -2.18
N PRO A 169 -7.88 21.13 -1.18
CA PRO A 169 -8.37 22.49 -1.08
C PRO A 169 -8.04 23.33 -2.33
N ARG A 170 -9.04 24.00 -2.91
CA ARG A 170 -8.91 24.80 -4.15
C ARG A 170 -8.55 24.00 -5.40
N SER A 171 -8.81 22.69 -5.44
CA SER A 171 -8.48 21.84 -6.59
C SER A 171 -9.19 22.27 -7.89
N LEU A 172 -10.33 22.97 -7.82
CA LEU A 172 -11.04 23.43 -9.01
C LEU A 172 -10.18 24.40 -9.82
N GLU A 173 -9.56 25.37 -9.15
CA GLU A 173 -8.67 26.35 -9.79
C GLU A 173 -7.41 25.68 -10.34
N VAL A 174 -6.85 24.72 -9.61
CA VAL A 174 -5.66 23.97 -10.03
C VAL A 174 -5.95 23.17 -11.29
N HIS A 175 -7.06 22.41 -11.32
CA HIS A 175 -7.47 21.63 -12.49
C HIS A 175 -7.82 22.53 -13.68
N ALA A 176 -8.51 23.66 -13.46
CA ALA A 176 -8.84 24.60 -14.53
C ALA A 176 -7.58 25.21 -15.18
N ARG A 177 -6.58 25.58 -14.37
CA ARG A 177 -5.29 26.07 -14.88
C ARG A 177 -4.50 24.99 -15.63
N ALA A 178 -4.49 23.77 -15.10
CA ALA A 178 -3.85 22.63 -15.77
C ALA A 178 -4.52 22.32 -17.10
N ALA A 179 -5.86 22.32 -17.16
CA ALA A 179 -6.61 22.12 -18.40
C ALA A 179 -6.31 23.22 -19.43
N ALA A 180 -6.23 24.49 -19.00
CA ALA A 180 -5.85 25.59 -19.88
C ALA A 180 -4.41 25.42 -20.41
N ALA A 181 -3.46 25.00 -19.57
CA ALA A 181 -2.07 24.75 -19.95
C ALA A 181 -1.92 23.54 -20.89
N ALA A 182 -2.76 22.52 -20.74
CA ALA A 182 -2.86 21.37 -21.65
C ALA A 182 -3.66 21.68 -22.93
N GLU A 183 -4.09 22.94 -23.11
CA GLU A 183 -4.97 23.37 -24.18
C GLU A 183 -6.24 22.51 -24.30
N ALA A 184 -6.76 22.00 -23.18
CA ALA A 184 -7.98 21.22 -23.15
C ALA A 184 -9.22 22.12 -23.26
N SER A 185 -10.28 21.61 -23.89
CA SER A 185 -11.62 22.18 -23.82
C SER A 185 -12.18 21.92 -22.43
N LEU A 186 -12.19 22.98 -21.61
CA LEU A 186 -12.66 22.96 -20.23
C LEU A 186 -14.18 23.16 -20.19
N GLN A 187 -14.90 22.22 -19.59
CA GLN A 187 -16.34 22.31 -19.32
C GLN A 187 -16.59 22.25 -17.80
N LEU A 188 -17.52 23.06 -17.31
CA LEU A 188 -17.96 23.02 -15.92
C LEU A 188 -19.39 22.49 -15.84
N VAL A 189 -19.60 21.45 -15.04
CA VAL A 189 -20.92 20.87 -14.79
C VAL A 189 -21.29 21.17 -13.35
N VAL A 190 -22.16 22.16 -13.15
CA VAL A 190 -22.71 22.49 -11.83
C VAL A 190 -23.91 21.59 -11.61
N ASP A 191 -23.76 20.67 -10.67
CA ASP A 191 -24.74 19.64 -10.39
C ASP A 191 -24.92 19.47 -8.86
N PRO A 192 -26.14 19.57 -8.32
CA PRO A 192 -26.35 19.48 -6.87
C PRO A 192 -25.96 18.14 -6.24
N GLU A 193 -26.06 17.02 -6.99
CA GLU A 193 -25.71 15.70 -6.48
C GLU A 193 -24.19 15.51 -6.46
N LEU A 194 -23.49 15.92 -7.52
CA LEU A 194 -22.03 15.87 -7.58
C LEU A 194 -21.38 16.93 -6.68
N GLY A 195 -22.03 18.07 -6.49
CA GLY A 195 -21.54 19.15 -5.64
C GLY A 195 -21.56 18.83 -4.14
N PHE A 196 -22.29 17.80 -3.73
CA PHE A 196 -22.51 17.46 -2.33
C PHE A 196 -21.61 16.31 -1.87
N ASP A 197 -20.47 16.64 -1.24
CA ASP A 197 -19.62 15.73 -0.48
C ASP A 197 -19.89 15.83 1.03
N LEU A 198 -20.01 14.66 1.67
CA LEU A 198 -20.35 14.56 3.10
C LEU A 198 -19.08 14.49 3.95
N ASP A 199 -18.73 15.57 4.63
CA ASP A 199 -17.41 15.71 5.23
C ASP A 199 -17.49 16.09 6.73
N THR A 200 -18.60 16.70 7.13
CA THR A 200 -18.85 17.26 8.47
C THR A 200 -20.24 16.89 9.02
N PRO A 201 -20.48 17.01 10.34
CA PRO A 201 -21.81 16.78 10.92
C PRO A 201 -22.89 17.70 10.33
N THR A 202 -22.53 18.93 9.96
CA THR A 202 -23.46 19.86 9.29
C THR A 202 -23.84 19.38 7.88
N ASP A 203 -22.94 18.67 7.18
CA ASP A 203 -23.30 18.04 5.91
C ASP A 203 -24.27 16.87 6.13
N LEU A 204 -24.11 16.11 7.21
CA LEU A 204 -25.02 15.02 7.58
C LEU A 204 -26.46 15.54 7.82
N GLU A 205 -26.61 16.71 8.47
CA GLU A 205 -27.92 17.36 8.71
C GLU A 205 -28.61 17.83 7.42
N ARG A 206 -27.87 17.98 6.31
CA ARG A 206 -28.41 18.37 5.01
C ARG A 206 -29.02 17.20 4.25
N LEU A 207 -28.72 15.96 4.65
CA LEU A 207 -29.39 14.78 4.11
C LEU A 207 -30.80 14.67 4.71
N ASP A 208 -31.78 14.37 3.87
CA ASP A 208 -33.08 14.01 4.38
C ASP A 208 -33.05 12.62 5.06
N PRO A 209 -34.00 12.31 5.96
CA PRO A 209 -33.99 11.04 6.69
C PRO A 209 -34.09 9.79 5.78
N ALA A 210 -34.70 9.91 4.60
CA ALA A 210 -34.84 8.79 3.67
C ALA A 210 -33.51 8.51 2.95
N GLN A 211 -32.80 9.56 2.54
CA GLN A 211 -31.45 9.47 1.96
C GLN A 211 -30.46 8.87 2.95
N LEU A 212 -30.47 9.33 4.20
CA LEU A 212 -29.61 8.76 5.23
C LEU A 212 -29.95 7.28 5.52
N ALA A 213 -31.23 6.95 5.62
CA ALA A 213 -31.66 5.56 5.83
C ALA A 213 -31.26 4.64 4.67
N GLU A 214 -31.31 5.13 3.42
CA GLU A 214 -30.84 4.37 2.27
C GLU A 214 -29.33 4.10 2.36
N LEU A 215 -28.51 5.12 2.66
CA LEU A 215 -27.06 4.96 2.80
C LEU A 215 -26.70 3.97 3.91
N VAL A 216 -27.37 4.05 5.07
CA VAL A 216 -27.15 3.12 6.18
C VAL A 216 -27.51 1.69 5.75
N ALA A 217 -28.67 1.50 5.10
CA ALA A 217 -29.09 0.19 4.62
C ALA A 217 -28.10 -0.39 3.59
N LEU A 218 -27.53 0.45 2.71
CA LEU A 218 -26.47 0.04 1.80
C LEU A 218 -25.21 -0.40 2.54
N GLY A 219 -24.80 0.35 3.56
CA GLY A 219 -23.63 0.07 4.38
C GLY A 219 -23.75 -1.26 5.14
N GLU A 220 -24.90 -1.50 5.78
CA GLU A 220 -25.16 -2.74 6.51
C GLU A 220 -25.09 -3.97 5.60
N GLN A 221 -25.57 -3.86 4.36
CA GLN A 221 -25.47 -4.92 3.36
C GLN A 221 -24.01 -5.23 2.97
N GLN A 222 -23.11 -4.25 3.11
CA GLN A 222 -21.69 -4.44 2.81
C GLN A 222 -20.92 -5.15 3.93
N HIS A 223 -21.45 -5.22 5.17
CA HIS A 223 -20.74 -5.87 6.28
C HIS A 223 -20.42 -7.35 5.98
N ILE A 224 -21.30 -8.05 5.25
CA ILE A 224 -21.06 -9.44 4.81
C ILE A 224 -19.90 -9.50 3.79
N ALA A 225 -19.84 -8.54 2.86
CA ALA A 225 -18.77 -8.44 1.86
C ALA A 225 -17.44 -7.98 2.48
N ARG A 226 -17.48 -7.14 3.52
CA ARG A 226 -16.33 -6.73 4.33
C ARG A 226 -15.71 -7.92 5.06
N ASP A 227 -16.58 -8.75 5.66
CA ASP A 227 -16.17 -9.95 6.40
C ASP A 227 -15.92 -11.15 5.46
N ALA A 228 -16.20 -10.99 4.17
CA ALA A 228 -15.86 -11.99 3.17
C ALA A 228 -14.33 -12.07 3.03
N PRO A 229 -13.78 -13.28 2.86
CA PRO A 229 -12.35 -13.46 2.67
C PRO A 229 -11.86 -12.63 1.47
N ILE A 230 -10.84 -11.79 1.71
CA ILE A 230 -10.26 -10.83 0.77
C ILE A 230 -10.11 -11.45 -0.62
N PRO A 231 -10.82 -10.93 -1.64
CA PRO A 231 -10.71 -11.40 -2.99
C PRO A 231 -9.50 -10.78 -3.72
N ARG A 232 -9.07 -11.49 -4.76
CA ARG A 232 -7.69 -11.50 -5.27
C ARG A 232 -7.41 -10.25 -6.09
N ALA A 233 -6.22 -9.66 -5.93
CA ALA A 233 -5.64 -8.83 -6.98
C ALA A 233 -5.63 -9.67 -8.27
N THR A 234 -6.32 -9.22 -9.31
CA THR A 234 -6.28 -9.85 -10.63
C THR A 234 -4.84 -9.81 -11.10
N ALA A 235 -4.16 -10.93 -10.96
CA ALA A 235 -2.86 -11.16 -11.55
C ALA A 235 -3.00 -10.94 -13.05
N THR A 236 -2.37 -9.88 -13.56
CA THR A 236 -2.03 -9.78 -14.98
C THR A 236 -1.35 -11.10 -15.37
N PRO A 237 -1.80 -11.81 -16.41
CA PRO A 237 -1.19 -13.09 -16.76
C PRO A 237 0.16 -12.83 -17.42
N SER A 238 1.22 -12.60 -16.64
CA SER A 238 2.58 -12.81 -17.11
C SER A 238 2.87 -14.31 -17.09
N ARG A 239 2.33 -15.03 -18.06
CA ARG A 239 2.84 -16.37 -18.38
C ARG A 239 4.12 -16.21 -19.19
N THR A 240 5.22 -15.94 -18.51
CA THR A 240 6.47 -16.59 -18.89
C THR A 240 6.39 -18.02 -18.34
N PRO A 241 6.72 -19.07 -19.11
CA PRO A 241 6.70 -20.42 -18.57
C PRO A 241 7.70 -20.46 -17.42
N ALA A 242 7.21 -20.76 -16.21
CA ALA A 242 8.09 -21.15 -15.11
C ALA A 242 8.94 -22.31 -15.62
N SER A 243 10.26 -22.17 -15.46
CA SER A 243 11.19 -23.29 -15.49
C SER A 243 10.59 -24.42 -14.64
N THR A 244 10.72 -25.67 -15.09
CA THR A 244 10.32 -26.87 -14.35
C THR A 244 10.57 -26.68 -12.85
N PRO A 245 9.57 -26.82 -11.97
CA PRO A 245 9.74 -26.55 -10.54
C PRO A 245 10.90 -27.38 -10.03
N SER A 246 11.96 -26.71 -9.60
CA SER A 246 13.05 -27.35 -8.87
C SER A 246 12.48 -27.78 -7.52
N HIS A 247 12.44 -29.09 -7.25
CA HIS A 247 12.14 -29.60 -5.91
C HIS A 247 13.30 -29.37 -4.91
N ARG A 248 14.21 -28.44 -5.20
CA ARG A 248 15.39 -28.12 -4.40
C ARG A 248 15.42 -26.63 -4.11
N LEU A 249 15.51 -26.32 -2.82
CA LEU A 249 15.76 -24.99 -2.29
C LEU A 249 17.22 -24.92 -1.81
N LEU A 250 17.91 -23.86 -2.19
CA LEU A 250 19.29 -23.58 -1.76
C LEU A 250 19.30 -22.26 -0.99
N ALA A 251 19.90 -22.24 0.20
CA ALA A 251 20.14 -21.04 0.98
C ALA A 251 21.64 -20.93 1.30
N ILE A 252 22.28 -19.85 0.85
CA ILE A 252 23.72 -19.62 1.02
C ILE A 252 23.93 -18.21 1.55
N ALA A 253 24.51 -18.11 2.74
CA ALA A 253 24.92 -16.82 3.28
C ALA A 253 26.06 -16.24 2.44
N LEU A 254 25.91 -15.00 1.98
CA LEU A 254 26.99 -14.26 1.31
C LEU A 254 28.16 -14.04 2.28
N PRO A 255 29.39 -13.87 1.77
CA PRO A 255 30.54 -13.47 2.57
C PRO A 255 30.21 -12.31 3.52
N ALA A 256 30.87 -12.30 4.68
CA ALA A 256 30.63 -11.27 5.69
C ALA A 256 30.80 -9.86 5.09
N LEU A 257 29.89 -8.96 5.44
CA LEU A 257 30.00 -7.56 5.06
C LEU A 257 30.93 -6.82 6.05
N PRO A 258 31.58 -5.73 5.62
CA PRO A 258 32.19 -4.81 6.57
C PRO A 258 31.12 -4.19 7.49
N GLU A 259 31.56 -3.57 8.58
CA GLU A 259 30.66 -2.83 9.47
C GLU A 259 29.98 -1.69 8.71
N VAL A 260 28.65 -1.78 8.57
CA VAL A 260 27.83 -0.82 7.83
C VAL A 260 27.61 0.43 8.68
N ARG A 261 27.80 1.60 8.07
CA ARG A 261 27.65 2.92 8.70
C ARG A 261 26.55 3.74 8.02
N PRO A 262 26.00 4.75 8.72
CA PRO A 262 25.08 5.71 8.11
C PRO A 262 25.62 6.30 6.82
N GLY A 263 24.84 6.19 5.74
CA GLY A 263 25.16 6.71 4.40
C GLY A 263 25.93 5.76 3.48
N ASP A 264 26.31 4.56 3.94
CA ASP A 264 26.99 3.58 3.08
C ASP A 264 26.09 3.09 1.93
N ASP A 265 26.66 2.90 0.73
CA ASP A 265 25.98 2.25 -0.40
C ASP A 265 25.89 0.73 -0.12
N LEU A 266 24.84 0.32 0.59
CA LEU A 266 24.62 -1.06 1.00
C LEU A 266 24.54 -2.02 -0.21
N ALA A 267 23.95 -1.60 -1.32
CA ALA A 267 23.88 -2.40 -2.52
C ALA A 267 25.27 -2.66 -3.13
N ALA A 268 26.17 -1.68 -3.09
CA ALA A 268 27.56 -1.88 -3.52
C ALA A 268 28.30 -2.89 -2.62
N LEU A 269 28.09 -2.84 -1.30
CA LEU A 269 28.67 -3.80 -0.36
C LEU A 269 28.15 -5.23 -0.64
N ILE A 270 26.84 -5.38 -0.82
CA ILE A 270 26.21 -6.66 -1.15
C ILE A 270 26.69 -7.19 -2.51
N ALA A 271 26.74 -6.33 -3.53
CA ALA A 271 27.24 -6.70 -4.85
C ALA A 271 28.69 -7.20 -4.80
N GLN A 272 29.55 -6.58 -4.00
CA GLN A 272 30.91 -7.03 -3.80
C GLN A 272 30.96 -8.40 -3.11
N ALA A 273 30.16 -8.61 -2.07
CA ALA A 273 30.09 -9.91 -1.41
C ALA A 273 29.57 -11.01 -2.35
N TRP A 274 28.59 -10.71 -3.20
CA TRP A 274 28.11 -11.65 -4.22
C TRP A 274 29.17 -11.93 -5.29
N ARG A 275 29.95 -10.92 -5.72
CA ARG A 275 31.10 -11.12 -6.62
C ARG A 275 32.16 -12.05 -6.02
N ASN A 276 32.42 -11.94 -4.74
CA ASN A 276 33.35 -12.83 -4.05
C ASN A 276 32.80 -14.27 -4.02
N LEU A 277 31.50 -14.42 -3.73
CA LEU A 277 30.83 -15.73 -3.73
C LEU A 277 30.88 -16.40 -5.11
N MET A 278 30.62 -15.67 -6.20
CA MET A 278 30.68 -16.22 -7.56
C MET A 278 32.11 -16.54 -8.02
N ALA A 279 33.13 -15.89 -7.43
CA ALA A 279 34.53 -16.21 -7.70
C ALA A 279 34.94 -17.55 -7.06
N GLU A 280 34.30 -17.93 -5.95
CA GLU A 280 34.47 -19.23 -5.31
C GLU A 280 33.65 -20.33 -6.02
N ASP A 281 32.42 -20.02 -6.43
CA ASP A 281 31.54 -20.93 -7.17
C ASP A 281 30.75 -20.17 -8.25
N ALA A 282 31.15 -20.38 -9.52
CA ALA A 282 30.53 -19.74 -10.67
C ALA A 282 29.04 -20.11 -10.85
N GLU A 283 28.58 -21.22 -10.28
CA GLU A 283 27.15 -21.56 -10.30
C GLU A 283 26.30 -20.59 -9.47
N LEU A 284 26.92 -19.83 -8.56
CA LEU A 284 26.25 -18.84 -7.69
C LEU A 284 26.18 -17.44 -8.31
N ALA A 285 26.54 -17.29 -9.60
CA ALA A 285 26.28 -16.06 -10.34
C ALA A 285 24.77 -15.69 -10.31
N PRO A 286 24.41 -14.39 -10.31
CA PRO A 286 23.02 -13.94 -10.31
C PRO A 286 22.22 -14.51 -11.48
N ARG A 287 21.03 -15.01 -11.18
CA ARG A 287 20.11 -15.60 -12.16
C ARG A 287 18.66 -15.13 -11.90
N PRO A 288 17.79 -15.16 -12.91
CA PRO A 288 16.37 -14.91 -12.71
C PRO A 288 15.78 -15.85 -11.65
N GLY A 289 14.97 -15.30 -10.74
CA GLY A 289 14.36 -16.05 -9.64
C GLY A 289 15.22 -16.14 -8.37
N ASP A 290 16.43 -15.57 -8.36
CA ASP A 290 17.20 -15.43 -7.13
C ASP A 290 16.52 -14.45 -6.17
N VAL A 291 16.49 -14.82 -4.89
CA VAL A 291 15.98 -14.00 -3.78
C VAL A 291 17.15 -13.68 -2.85
N LEU A 292 17.34 -12.41 -2.51
CA LEU A 292 18.25 -12.00 -1.43
C LEU A 292 17.45 -11.65 -0.19
N VAL A 293 17.72 -12.36 0.91
CA VAL A 293 17.23 -12.00 2.24
C VAL A 293 18.30 -11.16 2.92
N VAL A 294 17.95 -9.92 3.29
CA VAL A 294 18.84 -8.94 3.90
C VAL A 294 18.31 -8.59 5.29
N THR A 295 19.08 -8.85 6.34
CA THR A 295 18.65 -8.50 7.71
C THR A 295 18.45 -6.99 7.83
N GLN A 296 17.41 -6.56 8.55
CA GLN A 296 17.06 -5.15 8.68
C GLN A 296 18.20 -4.32 9.25
N LYS A 297 19.03 -4.88 10.14
CA LYS A 297 20.08 -4.13 10.85
C LYS A 297 21.01 -3.39 9.89
N VAL A 298 21.45 -4.03 8.81
CA VAL A 298 22.35 -3.39 7.85
C VAL A 298 21.63 -2.35 7.00
N VAL A 299 20.34 -2.56 6.72
CA VAL A 299 19.48 -1.58 6.05
C VAL A 299 19.33 -0.34 6.93
N SER A 300 18.89 -0.53 8.17
CA SER A 300 18.73 0.52 9.18
C SER A 300 20.03 1.29 9.44
N LYS A 301 21.16 0.60 9.54
CA LYS A 301 22.46 1.27 9.69
C LYS A 301 22.79 2.14 8.48
N ALA A 302 22.64 1.62 7.26
CA ALA A 302 22.89 2.37 6.03
C ALA A 302 21.97 3.60 5.91
N GLU A 303 20.71 3.47 6.33
CA GLU A 303 19.71 4.55 6.36
C GLU A 303 19.85 5.52 7.53
N GLY A 304 20.83 5.32 8.42
CA GLY A 304 21.05 6.18 9.58
C GLY A 304 19.97 6.05 10.67
N ARG A 305 19.24 4.93 10.70
CA ARG A 305 18.23 4.58 11.73
C ARG A 305 18.90 4.11 13.02
N ILE A 306 19.81 4.93 13.54
CA ILE A 306 20.59 4.70 14.76
C ILE A 306 20.30 5.83 15.74
N VAL A 307 20.06 5.49 17.00
CA VAL A 307 19.80 6.45 18.07
C VAL A 307 20.87 6.33 19.14
N ASP A 308 21.48 7.46 19.50
CA ASP A 308 22.36 7.58 20.66
C ASP A 308 21.53 7.73 21.94
N LEU A 309 21.58 6.72 22.80
CA LEU A 309 20.84 6.70 24.06
C LEU A 309 21.24 7.83 25.00
N ARG A 310 22.47 8.37 24.92
CA ARG A 310 22.90 9.54 25.73
C ARG A 310 22.08 10.79 25.45
N SER A 311 21.51 10.88 24.25
CA SER A 311 20.65 11.98 23.82
C SER A 311 19.19 11.82 24.26
N ILE A 312 18.85 10.69 24.90
CA ILE A 312 17.46 10.34 25.23
C ILE A 312 17.16 10.69 26.68
N GLU A 313 16.22 11.61 26.85
CA GLU A 313 15.56 11.87 28.13
C GLU A 313 14.30 10.98 28.25
N PRO A 314 14.28 10.00 29.18
CA PRO A 314 13.17 9.08 29.32
C PRO A 314 11.99 9.69 30.09
N ARG A 315 10.76 9.43 29.64
CA ARG A 315 9.55 9.87 30.35
C ARG A 315 9.36 9.11 31.68
N PRO A 316 8.61 9.64 32.66
CA PRO A 316 8.44 9.00 33.96
C PRO A 316 7.93 7.55 33.90
N GLU A 317 7.04 7.25 32.97
CA GLU A 317 6.54 5.89 32.72
C GLU A 317 7.65 4.93 32.27
N ALA A 318 8.52 5.37 31.35
CA ALA A 318 9.66 4.58 30.89
C ALA A 318 10.63 4.29 32.03
N VAL A 319 10.91 5.29 32.88
CA VAL A 319 11.75 5.16 34.08
C VAL A 319 11.15 4.15 35.07
N ALA A 320 9.85 4.27 35.36
CA ALA A 320 9.17 3.38 36.30
C ALA A 320 9.19 1.92 35.82
N PHE A 321 8.93 1.68 34.53
CA PHE A 321 8.98 0.34 33.96
C PHE A 321 10.39 -0.23 33.92
N ALA A 322 11.36 0.58 33.51
CA ALA A 322 12.77 0.19 33.46
C ALA A 322 13.30 -0.22 34.83
N HIS A 323 12.99 0.54 35.88
CA HIS A 323 13.34 0.20 37.25
C HIS A 323 12.68 -1.11 37.71
N ARG A 324 11.42 -1.35 37.34
CA ARG A 324 10.69 -2.57 37.73
C ARG A 324 11.26 -3.84 37.10
N PHE A 325 11.84 -3.74 35.91
CA PHE A 325 12.26 -4.90 35.11
C PHE A 325 13.74 -4.90 34.73
N ASP A 326 14.57 -4.12 35.42
CA ASP A 326 16.02 -4.03 35.22
C ASP A 326 16.41 -3.76 33.75
N ARG A 327 15.87 -2.68 33.20
CA ARG A 327 16.14 -2.23 31.82
C ARG A 327 16.73 -0.82 31.81
N ASP A 328 17.33 -0.44 30.68
CA ASP A 328 17.72 0.96 30.45
C ASP A 328 16.47 1.81 30.16
N PRO A 329 16.14 2.84 30.97
CA PRO A 329 14.98 3.68 30.75
C PRO A 329 15.02 4.44 29.43
N ARG A 330 16.22 4.74 28.91
CA ARG A 330 16.43 5.43 27.63
C ARG A 330 16.07 4.53 26.47
N GLN A 331 16.44 3.25 26.55
CA GLN A 331 16.01 2.25 25.56
C GLN A 331 14.48 2.09 25.59
N VAL A 332 13.89 1.97 26.78
CA VAL A 332 12.43 1.88 26.94
C VAL A 332 11.75 3.10 26.33
N GLU A 333 12.27 4.30 26.55
CA GLU A 333 11.75 5.52 25.92
C GLU A 333 11.78 5.44 24.38
N VAL A 334 12.90 4.98 23.78
CA VAL A 334 12.98 4.82 22.32
C VAL A 334 11.94 3.81 21.82
N VAL A 335 11.76 2.68 22.51
CA VAL A 335 10.70 1.71 22.20
C VAL A 335 9.32 2.36 22.20
N LEU A 336 9.02 3.19 23.20
CA LEU A 336 7.74 3.88 23.30
C LEU A 336 7.56 4.94 22.20
N ARG A 337 8.64 5.59 21.74
CA ARG A 337 8.60 6.55 20.61
C ARG A 337 8.34 5.86 19.27
N GLU A 338 8.92 4.68 19.03
CA GLU A 338 8.71 3.91 17.81
C GLU A 338 7.40 3.08 17.83
N SER A 339 6.66 3.12 18.95
CA SER A 339 5.37 2.44 19.09
C SER A 339 4.22 3.36 18.70
N ALA A 340 3.42 2.95 17.73
CA ALA A 340 2.11 3.56 17.45
C ALA A 340 1.08 3.20 18.53
N HIS A 341 1.17 1.98 19.07
CA HIS A 341 0.31 1.52 20.15
C HIS A 341 0.99 0.43 20.99
N VAL A 342 1.00 0.59 22.32
CA VAL A 342 1.50 -0.43 23.25
C VAL A 342 0.39 -1.43 23.55
N LEU A 343 0.58 -2.70 23.20
CA LEU A 343 -0.40 -3.76 23.42
C LEU A 343 -0.22 -4.43 24.78
N ARG A 344 1.04 -4.61 25.20
CA ARG A 344 1.37 -5.16 26.51
C ARG A 344 2.72 -4.67 26.97
N MET A 345 2.84 -4.35 28.25
CA MET A 345 4.07 -3.88 28.84
C MET A 345 4.24 -4.55 30.20
N GLU A 346 4.86 -5.73 30.20
CA GLU A 346 4.90 -6.60 31.38
C GLU A 346 6.06 -7.60 31.29
N ARG A 347 6.56 -8.09 32.43
CA ARG A 347 7.62 -9.11 32.50
C ARG A 347 8.87 -8.72 31.71
N GLY A 348 9.21 -7.42 31.71
CA GLY A 348 10.35 -6.86 30.99
C GLY A 348 10.20 -6.74 29.47
N VAL A 349 9.08 -7.20 28.90
CA VAL A 349 8.82 -7.14 27.47
C VAL A 349 7.75 -6.10 27.18
N ILE A 350 8.00 -5.31 26.13
CA ILE A 350 7.02 -4.39 25.57
C ILE A 350 6.58 -5.00 24.25
N VAL A 351 5.32 -5.38 24.12
CA VAL A 351 4.73 -5.79 22.85
C VAL A 351 3.95 -4.60 22.33
N SER A 352 4.29 -4.13 21.15
CA SER A 352 3.70 -2.94 20.54
C SER A 352 3.42 -3.17 19.08
N ARG A 353 2.50 -2.36 18.55
CA ARG A 353 2.38 -2.10 17.12
C ARG A 353 3.29 -0.92 16.78
N THR A 354 4.22 -1.11 15.85
CA THR A 354 5.10 -0.05 15.34
C THR A 354 4.34 0.93 14.44
N HIS A 355 4.95 2.05 14.07
CA HIS A 355 4.36 3.00 13.11
C HIS A 355 4.18 2.39 11.70
N GLN A 356 5.01 1.42 11.34
CA GLN A 356 4.87 0.63 10.10
C GLN A 356 3.75 -0.41 10.17
N GLY A 357 3.26 -0.75 11.38
CA GLY A 357 2.18 -1.71 11.59
C GLY A 357 2.61 -3.09 12.11
N PHE A 358 3.90 -3.35 12.32
CA PHE A 358 4.37 -4.63 12.86
C PHE A 358 3.98 -4.79 14.32
N VAL A 359 3.44 -5.96 14.68
CA VAL A 359 3.23 -6.33 16.08
C VAL A 359 4.42 -7.15 16.56
N CYS A 360 5.31 -6.53 17.32
CA CYS A 360 6.56 -7.16 17.73
C CYS A 360 7.01 -6.74 19.13
N ALA A 361 8.05 -7.40 19.62
CA ALA A 361 8.67 -7.03 20.87
C ALA A 361 9.55 -5.78 20.68
N ASN A 362 9.49 -4.88 21.65
CA ASN A 362 10.29 -3.67 21.74
C ASN A 362 10.22 -2.78 20.48
N ALA A 363 9.09 -2.80 19.76
CA ALA A 363 8.93 -2.06 18.51
C ALA A 363 10.03 -2.32 17.44
N GLY A 364 10.70 -3.48 17.50
CA GLY A 364 11.84 -3.79 16.62
C GLY A 364 13.11 -3.01 16.93
N VAL A 365 13.13 -2.26 18.04
CA VAL A 365 14.34 -1.57 18.52
C VAL A 365 15.33 -2.61 19.04
N ASP A 366 16.49 -2.66 18.41
CA ASP A 366 17.54 -3.62 18.74
C ASP A 366 18.74 -2.93 19.43
N ALA A 367 19.18 -3.53 20.53
CA ALA A 367 20.35 -3.15 21.31
C ALA A 367 21.45 -4.23 21.32
N SER A 368 21.31 -5.29 20.51
CA SER A 368 22.25 -6.40 20.48
C SER A 368 23.49 -6.12 19.62
N ASN A 369 24.66 -6.52 20.13
CA ASN A 369 26.00 -6.38 19.53
C ASN A 369 26.58 -4.95 19.46
N VAL A 370 26.13 -4.06 20.34
CA VAL A 370 26.87 -2.85 20.68
C VAL A 370 27.71 -3.14 21.91
N GLY A 371 29.03 -2.99 21.81
CA GLY A 371 29.93 -2.97 22.97
C GLY A 371 29.67 -1.71 23.81
N GLU A 372 30.71 -0.98 24.19
CA GLU A 372 30.63 0.32 24.90
C GLU A 372 29.79 1.42 24.17
N ALA A 373 29.13 1.11 23.05
CA ALA A 373 28.31 2.04 22.30
C ALA A 373 26.88 2.11 22.87
N GLU A 374 26.57 3.22 23.53
CA GLU A 374 25.23 3.57 24.01
C GLU A 374 24.28 3.91 22.83
N THR A 375 24.12 3.00 21.86
CA THR A 375 23.30 3.21 20.66
C THR A 375 22.34 2.06 20.42
N VAL A 376 21.16 2.36 19.86
CA VAL A 376 20.19 1.36 19.42
C VAL A 376 19.85 1.54 17.95
N THR A 377 19.48 0.45 17.29
CA THR A 377 19.03 0.48 15.88
C THR A 377 17.50 0.42 15.85
N LEU A 378 16.89 1.26 15.03
CA LEU A 378 15.44 1.27 14.78
C LEU A 378 15.13 0.50 13.50
N LEU A 379 13.87 0.12 13.30
CA LEU A 379 13.46 -0.42 12.00
C LEU A 379 13.57 0.64 10.88
N PRO A 380 13.75 0.21 9.61
CA PRO A 380 13.61 1.08 8.45
C PRO A 380 12.23 1.76 8.46
N VAL A 381 12.14 2.99 7.97
CA VAL A 381 10.86 3.72 7.92
C VAL A 381 9.91 3.03 6.93
N ASP A 382 10.43 2.65 5.77
CA ASP A 382 9.71 1.95 4.70
C ASP A 382 10.58 0.80 4.16
N PRO A 383 10.54 -0.39 4.79
CA PRO A 383 11.38 -1.52 4.40
C PRO A 383 11.05 -2.08 3.00
N ASP A 384 9.83 -1.90 2.50
CA ASP A 384 9.45 -2.27 1.13
C ASP A 384 10.20 -1.39 0.13
N HIS A 385 10.18 -0.07 0.35
CA HIS A 385 10.93 0.87 -0.47
C HIS A 385 12.45 0.62 -0.39
N SER A 386 13.00 0.30 0.79
CA SER A 386 14.40 -0.11 0.94
C SER A 386 14.72 -1.34 0.08
N ALA A 387 13.83 -2.34 0.05
CA ALA A 387 13.99 -3.54 -0.78
C ALA A 387 13.97 -3.21 -2.28
N VAL A 388 13.11 -2.28 -2.73
CA VAL A 388 13.05 -1.80 -4.12
C VAL A 388 14.36 -1.12 -4.51
N ILE A 389 14.86 -0.19 -3.69
CA ILE A 389 16.13 0.51 -3.96
C ILE A 389 17.29 -0.48 -4.05
N LEU A 390 17.41 -1.40 -3.09
CA LEU A 390 18.46 -2.41 -3.09
C LEU A 390 18.41 -3.26 -4.36
N ARG A 391 17.21 -3.73 -4.73
CA ARG A 391 16.99 -4.53 -5.93
C ARG A 391 17.46 -3.84 -7.20
N GLU A 392 17.02 -2.61 -7.44
CA GLU A 392 17.35 -1.84 -8.64
C GLU A 392 18.84 -1.51 -8.68
N ARG A 393 19.39 -1.07 -7.54
CA ARG A 393 20.81 -0.73 -7.43
C ARG A 393 21.71 -1.94 -7.65
N LEU A 394 21.35 -3.10 -7.11
CA LEU A 394 22.07 -4.37 -7.33
C LEU A 394 22.06 -4.79 -8.80
N ALA A 395 20.91 -4.71 -9.47
CA ALA A 395 20.80 -5.03 -10.90
C ALA A 395 21.75 -4.15 -11.74
N ASN A 396 21.77 -2.85 -11.44
CA ASN A 396 22.64 -1.88 -12.11
C ASN A 396 24.13 -2.16 -11.87
N ILE A 397 24.54 -2.46 -10.63
CA ILE A 397 25.95 -2.71 -10.28
C ILE A 397 26.42 -4.05 -10.86
N LEU A 398 25.60 -5.08 -10.80
CA LEU A 398 25.96 -6.43 -11.23
C LEU A 398 25.81 -6.62 -12.75
N GLY A 399 25.07 -5.75 -13.44
CA GLY A 399 24.75 -5.90 -14.86
C GLY A 399 23.94 -7.18 -15.13
N ALA A 400 23.09 -7.57 -14.18
CA ALA A 400 22.36 -8.82 -14.16
C ALA A 400 20.86 -8.58 -13.87
N PRO A 401 19.98 -9.57 -14.12
CA PRO A 401 18.56 -9.44 -13.79
C PRO A 401 18.35 -9.06 -12.31
N PRO A 402 17.38 -8.19 -12.00
CA PRO A 402 17.14 -7.76 -10.63
C PRO A 402 16.66 -8.93 -9.78
N PRO A 403 17.36 -9.31 -8.69
CA PRO A 403 16.89 -10.35 -7.78
C PRO A 403 15.60 -9.89 -7.08
N ALA A 404 14.84 -10.80 -6.50
CA ALA A 404 13.91 -10.39 -5.44
C ALA A 404 14.71 -10.03 -4.19
N VAL A 405 14.21 -9.10 -3.38
CA VAL A 405 14.84 -8.69 -2.12
C VAL A 405 13.80 -8.76 -1.01
N ILE A 406 14.16 -9.38 0.11
CA ILE A 406 13.38 -9.39 1.34
C ILE A 406 14.23 -8.74 2.44
N VAL A 407 13.72 -7.71 3.09
CA VAL A 407 14.27 -7.18 4.34
C VAL A 407 13.68 -7.98 5.50
N SER A 408 14.50 -8.66 6.29
CA SER A 408 14.04 -9.56 7.36
C SER A 408 14.39 -9.07 8.77
N ASP A 409 13.61 -9.50 9.77
CA ASP A 409 13.97 -9.34 11.18
C ASP A 409 13.48 -10.52 12.03
N SER A 410 14.09 -10.69 13.21
CA SER A 410 13.80 -11.83 14.08
C SER A 410 12.67 -11.51 15.07
N PHE A 411 11.52 -12.16 14.92
CA PHE A 411 10.36 -11.95 15.79
C PHE A 411 10.05 -13.18 16.67
N GLY A 412 9.54 -12.90 17.87
CA GLY A 412 8.81 -13.89 18.66
C GLY A 412 7.40 -14.10 18.11
N ARG A 413 6.69 -15.14 18.58
CA ARG A 413 5.33 -15.43 18.12
C ARG A 413 4.46 -16.02 19.24
N PRO A 414 3.14 -15.80 19.23
CA PRO A 414 2.24 -16.33 20.24
C PRO A 414 2.36 -17.84 20.41
N TRP A 415 2.30 -18.29 21.66
CA TRP A 415 2.21 -19.70 22.06
C TRP A 415 3.40 -20.61 21.69
N ARG A 416 4.51 -20.06 21.18
CA ARG A 416 5.72 -20.84 20.85
C ARG A 416 6.97 -20.20 21.43
N TRP A 417 7.88 -21.04 21.94
CA TRP A 417 9.20 -20.60 22.36
C TRP A 417 10.12 -20.40 21.15
N GLY A 418 11.08 -19.49 21.31
CA GLY A 418 12.06 -19.12 20.27
C GLY A 418 11.54 -18.03 19.33
N ILE A 419 12.49 -17.46 18.59
CA ILE A 419 12.24 -16.45 17.56
C ILE A 419 12.49 -17.05 16.18
N VAL A 420 11.85 -16.49 15.16
CA VAL A 420 12.10 -16.80 13.75
C VAL A 420 12.21 -15.52 12.95
N ASP A 421 12.87 -15.60 11.81
CA ASP A 421 12.94 -14.48 10.89
C ASP A 421 11.66 -14.39 10.06
N VAL A 422 11.14 -13.17 9.98
CA VAL A 422 9.96 -12.78 9.22
C VAL A 422 10.32 -11.66 8.25
N ALA A 423 9.53 -11.48 7.21
CA ALA A 423 9.68 -10.39 6.25
C ALA A 423 9.12 -9.08 6.83
N LEU A 424 9.93 -8.02 6.77
CA LEU A 424 9.50 -6.64 7.01
C LEU A 424 9.20 -5.91 5.70
N GLY A 425 9.99 -6.16 4.66
CA GLY A 425 9.76 -5.56 3.34
C GLY A 425 10.14 -6.51 2.21
N VAL A 426 9.43 -6.44 1.09
CA VAL A 426 9.55 -7.38 -0.04
C VAL A 426 9.48 -6.63 -1.37
N ALA A 427 10.45 -6.89 -2.24
CA ALA A 427 10.44 -6.38 -3.61
C ALA A 427 10.73 -7.51 -4.61
N GLY A 428 9.96 -7.56 -5.70
CA GLY A 428 10.26 -8.42 -6.84
C GLY A 428 9.82 -9.88 -6.76
N MET A 429 9.01 -10.22 -5.76
CA MET A 429 8.33 -11.51 -5.65
C MET A 429 6.96 -11.35 -5.00
N HIS A 430 6.10 -12.36 -5.13
CA HIS A 430 4.84 -12.41 -4.39
C HIS A 430 5.10 -12.92 -2.98
N PRO A 431 4.79 -12.15 -1.92
CA PRO A 431 5.08 -12.57 -0.55
C PRO A 431 4.17 -13.69 -0.05
N LEU A 432 3.03 -13.91 -0.72
CA LEU A 432 2.02 -14.90 -0.39
C LEU A 432 1.76 -15.83 -1.59
N ASP A 433 1.64 -17.13 -1.35
CA ASP A 433 1.02 -18.08 -2.29
C ASP A 433 -0.40 -18.39 -1.81
N ASP A 434 -1.37 -17.72 -2.44
CA ASP A 434 -2.79 -17.92 -2.18
C ASP A 434 -3.33 -19.15 -2.91
N GLN A 435 -3.34 -20.28 -2.22
CA GLN A 435 -3.82 -21.55 -2.73
C GLN A 435 -5.33 -21.74 -2.59
N ARG A 436 -6.07 -20.79 -2.01
CA ARG A 436 -7.52 -20.88 -1.88
C ARG A 436 -8.18 -21.05 -3.25
N GLY A 437 -9.30 -21.75 -3.35
CA GLY A 437 -9.95 -22.02 -4.65
C GLY A 437 -9.22 -23.04 -5.55
N ARG A 438 -7.99 -23.47 -5.23
CA ARG A 438 -7.31 -24.57 -5.93
C ARG A 438 -7.70 -25.92 -5.30
N PRO A 439 -7.83 -27.00 -6.09
CA PRO A 439 -8.06 -28.33 -5.55
C PRO A 439 -6.82 -28.85 -4.82
N ASP A 440 -7.02 -29.54 -3.70
CA ASP A 440 -5.98 -30.30 -3.01
C ASP A 440 -5.66 -31.62 -3.75
N ALA A 441 -4.74 -32.42 -3.20
CA ALA A 441 -4.35 -33.71 -3.77
C ALA A 441 -5.52 -34.72 -3.90
N ALA A 442 -6.62 -34.52 -3.16
CA ALA A 442 -7.83 -35.33 -3.22
C ALA A 442 -8.96 -34.66 -4.04
N GLY A 443 -8.67 -33.54 -4.72
CA GLY A 443 -9.63 -32.80 -5.55
C GLY A 443 -10.55 -31.85 -4.78
N ARG A 444 -10.38 -31.68 -3.46
CA ARG A 444 -11.21 -30.79 -2.63
C ARG A 444 -10.71 -29.37 -2.73
N ILE A 445 -11.62 -28.40 -2.89
CA ILE A 445 -11.24 -26.99 -2.97
C ILE A 445 -10.70 -26.48 -1.63
N MET A 446 -9.45 -26.03 -1.62
CA MET A 446 -8.83 -25.39 -0.46
C MET A 446 -9.52 -24.06 -0.16
N ARG A 447 -9.89 -23.82 1.09
CA ARG A 447 -10.65 -22.60 1.50
C ARG A 447 -9.82 -21.58 2.27
N SER A 448 -8.81 -22.02 3.00
CA SER A 448 -8.05 -21.19 3.95
C SER A 448 -6.54 -21.18 3.73
N THR A 449 -6.04 -21.89 2.71
CA THR A 449 -4.60 -22.06 2.51
C THR A 449 -3.98 -20.85 1.82
N VAL A 450 -3.36 -19.97 2.59
CA VAL A 450 -2.47 -18.91 2.11
C VAL A 450 -1.12 -19.14 2.76
N VAL A 451 -0.09 -19.35 1.95
CA VAL A 451 1.27 -19.62 2.45
C VAL A 451 2.03 -18.29 2.50
N ALA A 452 2.62 -17.97 3.65
CA ALA A 452 3.47 -16.80 3.82
C ALA A 452 4.88 -17.07 3.28
N VAL A 453 5.01 -17.16 1.96
CA VAL A 453 6.24 -17.56 1.26
C VAL A 453 7.43 -16.68 1.67
N ALA A 454 7.24 -15.37 1.79
CA ALA A 454 8.33 -14.48 2.21
C ALA A 454 8.84 -14.79 3.62
N ASP A 455 7.95 -15.08 4.58
CA ASP A 455 8.32 -15.46 5.95
C ASP A 455 9.01 -16.83 5.99
N GLU A 456 8.54 -17.79 5.19
CA GLU A 456 9.17 -19.11 5.08
C GLU A 456 10.60 -18.99 4.51
N ILE A 457 10.80 -18.14 3.50
CA ILE A 457 12.11 -17.84 2.93
C ILE A 457 13.01 -17.15 3.97
N CYS A 458 12.51 -16.18 4.73
CA CYS A 458 13.27 -15.53 5.80
C CYS A 458 13.72 -16.54 6.85
N SER A 459 12.79 -17.38 7.32
CA SER A 459 13.07 -18.43 8.30
C SER A 459 14.08 -19.46 7.77
N ALA A 460 14.03 -19.83 6.50
CA ALA A 460 15.02 -20.72 5.88
C ALA A 460 16.40 -20.04 5.71
N ALA A 461 16.42 -18.76 5.36
CA ALA A 461 17.63 -17.99 5.20
C ALA A 461 18.40 -17.84 6.53
N GLU A 462 17.70 -17.62 7.64
CA GLU A 462 18.32 -17.50 8.98
C GLU A 462 19.14 -18.74 9.35
N LEU A 463 18.71 -19.92 8.93
CA LEU A 463 19.44 -21.17 9.17
C LEU A 463 20.80 -21.20 8.46
N ALA A 464 20.95 -20.47 7.35
CA ALA A 464 22.20 -20.39 6.58
C ALA A 464 23.13 -19.29 7.09
N SER A 465 22.59 -18.12 7.48
CA SER A 465 23.41 -17.02 8.01
C SER A 465 23.84 -17.26 9.45
N GLY A 466 22.93 -17.72 10.32
CA GLY A 466 23.12 -17.72 11.76
C GLY A 466 23.26 -16.30 12.37
N LYS A 467 22.96 -16.15 13.65
CA LYS A 467 22.81 -14.81 14.29
C LYS A 467 24.08 -14.04 14.57
N THR A 468 25.24 -14.70 14.64
CA THR A 468 26.51 -14.10 15.09
C THR A 468 27.62 -14.21 14.05
N SER A 469 27.30 -14.57 12.81
CA SER A 469 28.29 -14.85 11.76
C SER A 469 28.81 -13.60 11.05
N GLY A 470 28.17 -12.45 11.24
CA GLY A 470 28.47 -11.24 10.46
C GLY A 470 28.06 -11.35 8.99
N ARG A 471 27.16 -12.28 8.65
CA ARG A 471 26.67 -12.53 7.28
C ARG A 471 25.21 -12.09 7.16
N PRO A 472 24.94 -10.79 6.97
CA PRO A 472 23.60 -10.21 7.03
C PRO A 472 22.76 -10.46 5.77
N VAL A 473 23.31 -11.15 4.76
CA VAL A 473 22.67 -11.35 3.45
C VAL A 473 22.76 -12.81 3.06
N VAL A 474 21.65 -13.37 2.61
CA VAL A 474 21.53 -14.77 2.19
C VAL A 474 20.92 -14.82 0.80
N LEU A 475 21.58 -15.54 -0.11
CA LEU A 475 21.02 -15.93 -1.39
C LEU A 475 20.12 -17.15 -1.21
N VAL A 476 18.87 -17.05 -1.64
CA VAL A 476 17.92 -18.14 -1.72
C VAL A 476 17.55 -18.39 -3.18
N ARG A 477 17.68 -19.64 -3.63
CA ARG A 477 17.41 -20.06 -5.01
C ARG A 477 16.50 -21.26 -5.06
N GLY A 478 15.58 -21.26 -6.03
CA GLY A 478 14.53 -22.29 -6.15
C GLY A 478 13.31 -22.01 -5.28
N ALA A 479 13.17 -20.77 -4.80
CA ALA A 479 11.95 -20.31 -4.15
C ALA A 479 10.77 -20.27 -5.16
N PRO A 480 9.53 -20.52 -4.70
CA PRO A 480 8.36 -20.64 -5.56
C PRO A 480 7.83 -19.30 -6.11
#